data_AF-A0A3S3U3Q3-F1
#
_entry.id   AF-A0A3S3U3Q3-F1
#
_cell.length_a   1.000
_cell.length_b   1.000
_cell.length_c   1.000
_cell.angle_alpha   90.00
_cell.angle_beta   90.00
_cell.angle_gamma   90.00
#
_symmetry.space_group_name_H-M   'P 1'
#
loop_
_entity.id
_entity.type
_entity.pdbx_description
1 polymer ?
#
loop_
_entity_poly.entity_id
_entity_poly.type
_entity_poly.pdbx_seq_one_letter_code
_entity_poly.pdbx_strand_id
1 'polypeptide(L)' 'MASAYAPANRFHGLSREDLDLLATITDTTIDSVQAAHKADLGAWAIEQRLRDHPDLAVLDADLDRRS' A
#
# COMPACT_ATOMS: atom_id res chain seq x y z
N MET A 1 0.41 5.29 -17.39
CA MET A 1 1.77 4.87 -16.97
C MET A 1 1.85 4.43 -15.50
N ALA A 2 1.09 4.99 -14.56
CA ALA A 2 1.12 4.62 -13.12
C ALA A 2 0.92 3.12 -12.80
N SER A 3 0.11 2.39 -13.58
CA SER A 3 -0.17 0.97 -13.33
C SER A 3 1.03 0.03 -13.53
N ALA A 4 2.07 0.45 -14.28
CA ALA A 4 3.28 -0.36 -14.46
C ALA A 4 4.23 -0.28 -13.26
N TYR A 5 4.10 0.79 -12.47
CA TYR A 5 4.97 1.08 -11.34
C TYR A 5 4.46 0.51 -10.02
N ALA A 6 3.13 0.37 -9.84
CA ALA A 6 2.56 -0.06 -8.57
C ALA A 6 3.06 -1.43 -8.05
N PRO A 7 3.22 -2.49 -8.88
CA PRO A 7 3.78 -3.75 -8.39
C PRO A 7 5.28 -3.64 -8.09
N ALA A 8 6.08 -3.06 -9.00
CA ALA A 8 7.53 -2.99 -8.85
C ALA A 8 7.96 -2.10 -7.67
N ASN A 9 7.29 -0.97 -7.47
CA ASN A 9 7.56 -0.05 -6.37
C ASN A 9 7.23 -0.66 -5.00
N ARG A 10 6.29 -1.61 -4.92
CA ARG A 10 5.98 -2.31 -3.67
C ARG A 10 7.08 -3.29 -3.25
N PHE A 11 7.81 -3.87 -4.20
CA PHE A 11 8.91 -4.80 -3.91
C PHE A 11 10.27 -4.11 -3.77
N HIS A 12 10.51 -3.03 -4.51
CA HIS A 12 11.81 -2.33 -4.56
C HIS A 12 11.82 -0.99 -3.83
N GLY A 13 10.66 -0.52 -3.35
CA GLY A 13 10.48 0.83 -2.84
C GLY A 13 10.38 1.88 -3.95
N LEU A 14 10.18 3.13 -3.55
CA LEU A 14 10.21 4.29 -4.45
C LEU A 14 11.60 4.93 -4.45
N SER A 15 12.20 5.09 -5.62
CA SER A 15 13.40 5.91 -5.75
C SER A 15 13.08 7.40 -5.56
N ARG A 16 14.10 8.23 -5.34
CA ARG A 16 13.89 9.69 -5.22
C ARG A 16 13.36 10.31 -6.51
N GLU A 17 13.77 9.80 -7.67
CA GLU A 17 13.27 10.25 -8.97
C GLU A 17 11.80 9.88 -9.16
N ASP A 18 11.39 8.68 -8.73
CA ASP A 18 9.97 8.28 -8.78
C ASP A 18 9.11 9.13 -7.84
N LEU A 19 9.62 9.45 -6.64
CA LEU A 19 8.93 10.31 -5.68
C LEU A 19 8.69 11.71 -6.24
N ASP A 20 9.71 12.31 -6.88
CA ASP A 20 9.65 13.65 -7.45
C ASP A 20 8.72 13.70 -8.67
N LEU A 21 8.79 12.69 -9.54
CA LEU A 21 7.88 12.53 -10.68
C LEU A 21 6.43 12.39 -10.20
N LEU A 22 6.18 11.52 -9.22
CA LEU A 22 4.85 11.30 -8.67
C LEU A 22 4.30 12.57 -8.01
N ALA A 23 5.11 13.27 -7.22
CA ALA A 23 4.73 14.53 -6.60
C ALA A 23 4.32 15.57 -7.66
N THR A 24 5.11 15.67 -8.74
CA THR A 24 4.86 16.59 -9.86
C THR A 24 3.56 16.26 -10.60
N ILE A 25 3.34 15.00 -11.00
CA ILE A 25 2.17 14.65 -11.83
C ILE A 25 0.86 14.58 -11.02
N THR A 26 0.95 14.47 -9.69
CA THR A 26 -0.23 14.45 -8.80
C THR A 26 -0.47 15.79 -8.11
N ASP A 27 0.32 16.82 -8.44
CA ASP A 27 0.25 18.15 -7.82
C ASP A 27 0.26 18.08 -6.28
N THR A 28 1.22 17.32 -5.75
CA THR A 28 1.38 17.12 -4.30
C THR A 28 2.85 17.17 -3.90
N THR A 29 3.14 16.91 -2.62
CA THR A 29 4.51 16.90 -2.09
C THR A 29 5.11 15.50 -2.07
N ILE A 30 6.45 15.42 -2.13
CA ILE A 30 7.18 14.15 -1.94
C ILE A 30 6.78 13.47 -0.63
N ASP A 31 6.63 14.24 0.46
CA ASP A 31 6.22 13.70 1.77
C ASP A 31 4.82 13.06 1.71
N SER A 32 3.89 13.67 0.97
CA SER A 32 2.55 13.11 0.77
C SER A 32 2.59 11.81 -0.02
N VAL A 33 3.43 11.74 -1.06
CA VAL A 33 3.65 10.51 -1.84
C VAL A 33 4.26 9.41 -0.96
N GLN A 34 5.26 9.74 -0.13
CA GLN A 34 5.87 8.78 0.80
C GLN A 34 4.87 8.26 1.84
N ALA A 35 4.05 9.14 2.41
CA ALA A 35 3.02 8.77 3.37
C ALA A 35 1.98 7.84 2.74
N ALA A 36 1.50 8.18 1.53
CA ALA A 36 0.56 7.35 0.78
C ALA A 36 1.16 5.97 0.44
N HIS A 37 2.42 5.93 0.00
CA HIS A 37 3.10 4.68 -0.30
C HIS A 37 3.28 3.79 0.94
N LYS A 38 3.61 4.37 2.09
CA LYS A 38 3.70 3.63 3.36
C LYS A 38 2.35 3.06 3.79
N ALA A 39 1.27 3.82 3.63
CA ALA A 39 -0.08 3.36 3.93
C ALA A 39 -0.50 2.20 2.99
N ASP A 40 -0.21 2.33 1.70
CA ASP A 40 -0.47 1.30 0.68
C ASP A 40 0.28 -0.01 0.98
N LEU A 41 1.56 0.06 1.38
CA LEU A 41 2.33 -1.10 1.81
C LEU A 41 1.73 -1.79 3.04
N GLY A 42 1.20 -1.00 4.00
CA GLY A 42 0.52 -1.53 5.18
C GLY A 42 -0.75 -2.31 4.82
N ALA A 43 -1.59 -1.72 3.97
CA ALA A 43 -2.79 -2.39 3.47
C ALA A 43 -2.46 -3.67 2.70
N TRP A 44 -1.46 -3.60 1.82
CA TRP A 44 -1.01 -4.75 1.05
C TRP A 44 -0.47 -5.88 1.92
N ALA A 45 0.29 -5.58 2.98
CA ALA A 45 0.78 -6.59 3.92
C ALA A 45 -0.37 -7.31 4.65
N ILE A 46 -1.44 -6.59 4.98
CA ILE A 46 -2.66 -7.17 5.56
C ILE A 46 -3.33 -8.09 4.53
N GLU A 47 -3.51 -7.62 3.29
CA GLU A 47 -4.07 -8.45 2.21
C GLU A 47 -3.27 -9.74 1.97
N GLN A 48 -1.93 -9.67 1.98
CA GLN A 48 -1.09 -10.87 1.85
C GLN A 48 -1.28 -11.81 3.04
N ARG A 49 -1.30 -11.27 4.27
CA ARG A 49 -1.54 -12.07 5.48
C ARG A 49 -2.89 -12.79 5.44
N LEU A 50 -3.95 -12.11 5.00
CA LEU A 50 -5.27 -12.73 4.84
C LEU A 50 -5.33 -13.75 3.71
N ARG A 51 -4.56 -13.55 2.63
CA ARG A 51 -4.43 -14.52 1.55
C ARG A 51 -3.71 -15.79 2.01
N ASP A 52 -2.64 -15.64 2.78
CA ASP A 52 -1.85 -16.76 3.30
C ASP A 52 -2.56 -17.49 4.46
N HIS A 53 -3.37 -16.75 5.22
CA HIS A 53 -4.13 -17.24 6.37
C HIS A 53 -5.60 -16.80 6.26
N PRO A 54 -6.40 -17.46 5.41
CA PRO A 54 -7.81 -17.12 5.22
C PRO A 54 -8.64 -17.33 6.50
N ASP A 55 -8.15 -18.13 7.44
CA ASP A 55 -8.70 -18.33 8.78
C ASP A 55 -8.64 -17.05 9.65
N LEU A 56 -7.66 -16.17 9.43
CA LEU A 56 -7.59 -14.88 10.12
C LEU A 56 -8.66 -13.90 9.64
N ALA A 57 -9.08 -13.97 8.37
CA ALA A 57 -10.19 -13.17 7.85
C ALA A 57 -11.52 -13.53 8.51
N VAL A 58 -11.71 -14.83 8.79
CA VAL A 58 -12.90 -15.35 9.48
C VAL A 58 -12.92 -14.90 10.95
N LEU A 59 -11.75 -14.87 11.60
CA LEU A 59 -11.63 -14.44 13.00
C LEU A 59 -11.89 -12.94 13.18
N ASP A 60 -11.36 -12.11 12.28
CA ASP A 60 -11.56 -10.65 12.30
C ASP A 60 -13.04 -10.28 12.09
N ALA A 61 -13.69 -10.92 11.11
CA ALA A 61 -15.12 -10.74 10.86
C ALA A 61 -16.03 -11.23 12.01
N ASP A 62 -15.58 -12.19 12.83
CA ASP A 62 -16.33 -12.61 14.03
C ASP A 62 -16.08 -11.70 15.23
N LEU A 63 -14.91 -11.06 15.31
CA LEU A 63 -14.59 -10.03 16.31
C LEU A 63 -15.38 -8.74 16.07
N ASP A 64 -15.43 -8.25 14.84
CA ASP A 64 -16.23 -7.08 14.45
C ASP A 64 -17.74 -7.28 14.67
N ARG A 65 -18.23 -8.53 14.61
CA ARG A 65 -19.63 -8.86 14.90
C ARG A 65 -19.97 -8.81 16.39
N ARG A 66 -18.96 -8.87 17.26
CA ARG A 66 -19.11 -8.96 18.73
C ARG A 66 -18.77 -7.66 19.48
N SER A 67 -18.24 -6.64 18.80
CA SER A 67 -18.00 -5.29 19.34
C SER A 67 -19.19 -4.36 19.14
#